data_AF-A0A699X3J0-F1
#
_entry.id   AF-A0A699X3J0-F1
#
_cell.length_a   1.000
_cell.length_b   1.000
_cell.length_c   1.000
_cell.angle_alpha   90.00
_cell.angle_beta   90.00
_cell.angle_gamma   90.00
#
_symmetry.space_group_name_H-M   'P 1'
#
loop_
_entity.id
_entity.type
_entity.pdbx_description
1 polymer ?
#
loop_
_entity_poly.entity_id
_entity_poly.type
_entity_poly.pdbx_seq_one_letter_code
_entity_poly.pdbx_strand_id
1 'polypeptide(L)' 'MKKGFPIFLTHITMKEVEDKSKEKRLEDVPIVRDFPKVFSEDLPGLPAIRPVEFQTDLVPGAAPVARAPYRLAPDGI' A
#
# COMPACT_ATOMS: atom_id res chain seq x y z
N MET A 1 -23.44 15.72 -0.75
CA MET A 1 -21.98 15.48 -0.81
C MET A 1 -21.64 14.37 0.18
N LYS A 2 -21.26 13.17 -0.28
CA LYS A 2 -20.89 12.08 0.63
C LYS A 2 -19.51 12.38 1.20
N LYS A 3 -19.38 12.47 2.53
CA LYS A 3 -18.08 12.56 3.21
C LYS A 3 -17.25 11.34 2.79
N GLY A 4 -16.01 11.55 2.37
CA GLY A 4 -15.09 10.48 1.98
C GLY A 4 -14.89 9.45 3.09
N PHE A 5 -14.47 8.24 2.72
CA PHE A 5 -14.09 7.21 3.69
C PHE A 5 -12.78 7.60 4.36
N PRO A 6 -12.71 7.68 5.71
CA PRO A 6 -11.44 7.92 6.38
C PRO A 6 -10.52 6.72 6.16
N ILE A 7 -9.34 7.00 5.58
CA ILE A 7 -8.27 6.03 5.37
C ILE A 7 -7.22 6.29 6.44
N PHE A 8 -6.77 5.25 7.12
CA PHE A 8 -5.72 5.33 8.14
C PHE A 8 -4.48 4.64 7.61
N LEU A 9 -3.33 5.32 7.68
CA LEU A 9 -2.02 4.75 7.37
C LEU A 9 -1.19 4.74 8.65
N THR A 10 -0.72 3.56 9.05
CA THR A 10 0.11 3.38 10.25
C THR A 10 1.45 2.78 9.85
N HIS A 11 2.54 3.33 10.39
CA HIS A 11 3.87 2.75 10.26
C HIS A 11 4.20 2.03 11.58
N ILE A 12 4.69 0.80 11.50
CA ILE A 12 5.16 0.04 12.66
C ILE A 12 6.69 0.01 12.57
N THR A 13 7.35 0.53 13.59
CA THR A 13 8.81 0.47 13.73
C THR A 13 9.16 -0.32 14.98
N MET A 14 10.05 -1.32 14.82
CA MET A 14 10.64 -2.01 15.96
C MET A 14 11.70 -1.10 16.58
N LYS A 15 11.56 -0.79 17.87
CA LYS A 15 12.65 -0.20 18.64
C LYS A 15 13.48 -1.37 19.16
N GLU A 16 14.69 -1.53 18.65
CA GLU A 16 15.67 -2.45 19.22
C GLU A 16 15.92 -2.01 20.66
N VAL A 17 15.31 -2.72 21.61
CA VAL A 17 15.72 -2.66 23.00
C VAL A 17 16.91 -3.59 23.09
N GLU A 18 18.04 -3.05 23.57
CA GLU A 18 19.34 -3.71 23.73
C GLU A 18 19.27 -4.86 24.76
N ASP A 19 18.44 -5.85 24.50
CA ASP A 19 18.31 -7.06 25.27
C ASP A 19 18.72 -8.22 24.34
N LYS A 20 19.93 -8.73 24.55
CA LYS A 20 20.65 -9.68 23.68
C LYS A 20 20.00 -11.07 23.58
N SER A 21 18.71 -11.21 23.88
CA SER A 21 18.00 -12.47 23.84
C SER A 21 16.89 -12.44 22.78
N LYS A 22 17.24 -12.99 21.61
CA LYS A 22 16.41 -13.24 20.42
C LYS A 22 16.15 -12.00 19.57
N GLU A 23 16.59 -12.09 18.32
CA GLU A 23 16.24 -11.21 17.21
C GLU A 23 14.70 -11.13 17.14
N LYS A 24 14.11 -10.00 17.54
CA LYS A 24 12.66 -9.82 17.54
C LYS A 24 12.21 -9.59 16.11
N ARG A 25 11.45 -10.52 15.55
CA ARG A 25 10.93 -10.42 14.17
C ARG A 25 9.67 -9.55 14.16
N LEU A 26 9.32 -8.96 13.01
CA LEU A 26 8.09 -8.16 12.89
C LEU A 26 6.83 -8.99 13.20
N GLU A 27 6.90 -10.28 12.90
CA GLU A 27 5.87 -11.27 13.16
C GLU A 27 5.62 -11.52 14.66
N ASP A 28 6.55 -11.12 15.53
CA ASP A 28 6.39 -11.19 16.99
C ASP A 28 5.54 -10.04 17.56
N VAL A 29 5.27 -8.99 16.77
CA VAL A 29 4.38 -7.91 17.20
C VAL A 29 2.95 -8.47 17.28
N PRO A 30 2.26 -8.34 18.43
CA PRO A 30 0.91 -8.90 18.61
C PRO A 30 -0.07 -8.55 17.48
N ILE A 31 -0.06 -7.29 17.01
CA ILE A 31 -0.96 -6.86 15.93
C ILE A 31 -0.61 -7.46 14.56
N VAL A 32 0.65 -7.76 14.29
CA VAL A 32 1.08 -8.39 13.04
C VAL A 32 0.69 -9.88 13.08
N ARG A 33 0.92 -10.53 14.22
CA ARG A 33 0.57 -11.93 14.46
C ARG A 33 -0.93 -12.19 14.41
N ASP A 34 -1.73 -11.28 14.95
CA ASP A 34 -3.20 -11.43 15.00
C ASP A 34 -3.84 -11.13 13.63
N PHE A 35 -3.13 -10.46 12.70
CA PHE A 35 -3.61 -10.12 11.36
C PHE A 35 -2.62 -10.50 10.23
N PRO A 36 -2.26 -11.79 10.09
CA PRO A 36 -1.21 -12.23 9.15
C PRO A 36 -1.58 -12.02 7.68
N LYS A 37 -2.88 -11.95 7.36
CA LYS A 37 -3.40 -11.66 6.01
C LYS A 37 -3.32 -10.18 5.62
N VAL A 38 -3.27 -9.28 6.61
CA VAL A 38 -3.17 -7.83 6.39
C VAL A 38 -1.70 -7.41 6.26
N PHE A 39 -0.84 -8.06 7.04
CA PHE A 39 0.60 -7.83 7.07
C PHE A 39 1.36 -9.01 6.44
N SER A 40 0.91 -9.48 5.28
CA SER A 40 1.65 -10.50 4.52
C SER A 40 2.90 -9.89 3.89
N GLU A 41 3.97 -10.68 3.81
CA GLU A 41 5.22 -10.28 3.12
C GLU A 41 4.96 -10.02 1.62
N ASP A 42 4.05 -10.79 1.03
CA ASP A 42 3.55 -10.59 -0.33
C ASP A 42 2.39 -9.61 -0.35
N LEU A 43 2.43 -8.64 -1.27
CA LEU A 43 1.29 -7.77 -1.53
C LEU A 43 0.15 -8.61 -2.15
N PRO A 44 -1.08 -8.56 -1.59
CA PRO A 44 -2.21 -9.12 -2.31
C PRO A 44 -2.30 -8.39 -3.66
N GLY A 45 -2.56 -9.14 -4.73
CA GLY A 45 -2.69 -8.59 -6.07
C GLY A 45 -3.80 -7.53 -6.16
N LEU A 46 -4.22 -7.18 -7.38
CA LEU A 46 -5.30 -6.23 -7.56
C LEU A 46 -6.49 -6.58 -6.64
N PRO A 47 -7.06 -5.59 -5.92
CA PRO A 47 -8.16 -5.87 -5.02
C PRO A 47 -9.27 -6.56 -5.81
N ALA A 48 -9.92 -7.55 -5.19
CA ALA A 48 -11.07 -8.21 -5.80
C ALA A 48 -12.07 -7.17 -6.31
N ILE A 49 -12.75 -7.47 -7.42
CA ILE A 49 -13.74 -6.58 -8.03
C ILE A 49 -14.68 -6.09 -6.93
N ARG A 50 -14.54 -4.81 -6.57
CA ARG A 50 -15.40 -4.19 -5.56
C ARG A 50 -16.73 -3.88 -6.22
N PRO A 51 -17.87 -4.07 -5.52
CA PRO A 51 -19.18 -3.69 -6.06
C PRO A 51 -19.34 -2.17 -6.22
N VAL A 52 -18.38 -1.39 -5.71
CA VAL A 52 -18.27 0.05 -5.95
C VAL A 52 -17.26 0.30 -7.07
N GLU A 53 -17.77 0.87 -8.14
CA GLU A 53 -16.97 1.46 -9.21
C GLU A 53 -16.37 2.78 -8.72
N PHE A 54 -15.06 2.95 -8.89
CA PHE A 54 -14.39 4.20 -8.53
C PHE A 54 -14.65 5.23 -9.63
N GLN A 55 -15.58 6.15 -9.39
CA GLN A 55 -15.80 7.29 -10.27
C GLN A 55 -14.74 8.36 -9.99
N THR A 56 -13.92 8.70 -10.99
CA THR A 56 -13.01 9.86 -10.92
C THR A 56 -13.74 11.10 -11.42
N ASP A 57 -14.30 11.87 -10.50
CA ASP A 57 -14.95 13.13 -10.86
C ASP A 57 -13.90 14.14 -11.35
N LEU A 58 -14.11 14.66 -12.56
CA LEU A 58 -13.30 15.73 -13.11
C LEU A 58 -13.86 17.08 -12.67
N VAL A 59 -12.97 18.01 -12.32
CA VAL A 59 -13.37 19.41 -12.17
C VAL A 59 -13.89 19.94 -13.51
N PRO A 60 -14.96 20.78 -13.53
CA PRO A 60 -15.46 21.35 -14.78
C PRO A 60 -14.34 22.05 -15.56
N GLY A 61 -14.16 21.65 -16.83
CA GLY A 61 -13.09 22.17 -17.70
C GLY A 61 -11.77 21.38 -17.69
N ALA A 62 -11.65 20.31 -16.89
CA ALA A 62 -10.52 19.40 -17.01
C ALA A 62 -10.56 18.65 -18.35
N ALA A 63 -9.41 18.61 -19.03
CA ALA A 63 -9.22 17.87 -20.27
C ALA A 63 -8.31 16.66 -20.05
N PRO A 64 -8.51 15.55 -20.80
CA PRO A 64 -7.58 14.42 -20.78
C PRO A 64 -6.17 14.86 -21.18
N VAL A 65 -5.16 14.32 -20.48
CA VAL A 65 -3.75 14.58 -20.80
C VAL A 65 -3.14 13.33 -21.40
N ALA A 66 -2.67 13.42 -22.64
CA ALA A 66 -1.86 12.39 -23.27
C ALA A 66 -0.39 12.80 -23.22
N ARG A 67 0.48 11.90 -22.76
CA ARG A 67 1.95 12.07 -22.79
C ARG A 67 2.58 10.84 -23.40
N ALA A 68 3.64 11.03 -24.19
CA ALA A 68 4.41 9.92 -24.71
C ALA A 68 5.07 9.14 -23.55
N PRO A 69 5.15 7.80 -23.63
CA PRO A 69 5.92 7.01 -22.66
C PRO A 69 7.39 7.45 -22.63
N TYR A 70 8.02 7.38 -21.47
CA TYR A 70 9.46 7.59 -21.36
C TYR A 70 10.21 6.47 -22.09
N ARG A 71 11.36 6.80 -22.68
CA ARG A 71 12.26 5.79 -23.25
C ARG A 71 12.94 5.04 -22.10
N LEU A 72 12.79 3.73 -22.07
CA LEU A 72 13.61 2.86 -21.23
C LEU A 72 14.96 2.67 -21.90
N ALA A 73 16.03 2.57 -21.10
CA ALA A 73 17.31 2.11 -21.61
C ALA A 73 17.18 0.64 -22.05
N PRO A 74 17.97 0.17 -23.03
CA PRO A 74 18.06 -1.26 -23.32
C PRO A 74 18.55 -1.99 -22.07
N ASP A 75 17.98 -3.16 -21.79
CA ASP A 75 18.60 -4.10 -20.86
C ASP A 75 19.94 -4.49 -21.50
N GLY A 76 21.04 -4.06 -20.87
CA GLY A 76 22.39 -4.26 -21.41
C GLY A 76 22.63 -5.72 -21.74
N ILE A 77 23.12 -5.97 -22.96
CA ILE A 77 23.72 -7.25 -23.37
C ILE A 77 25.14 -7.31 -22.82
#